data_AF-A0AB39PIS3-F1
#
_entry.id   AF-A0AB39PIS3-F1
#
_cell.length_a   1.000
_cell.length_b   1.000
_cell.length_c   1.000
_cell.angle_alpha   90.00
_cell.angle_beta   90.00
_cell.angle_gamma   90.00
#
_symmetry.space_group_name_H-M   'P 1'
#
loop_
_entity.id
_entity.type
_entity.pdbx_description
1 polymer ?
#
loop_
_entity_poly.entity_id
_entity_poly.type
_entity_poly.pdbx_seq_one_letter_code
_entity_poly.pdbx_strand_id
1 'polypeptide(L)'
;MLKDRPVTVGIPEGARLIREAVDRPDYQDAYAMELRPGMPRDPAAWTGILRDAFPVVARQDGEALMNVSTAGLDAWASIVVDERYVTLCSSVKTTTRRSRLYWSAVKRVHPFMARTMMVRTHRRLSPSP
;
A
#
# COMPACT_ATOMS: atom_id res chain seq x y z
N MET A 1 6.99 -17.43 13.28
CA MET A 1 5.77 -17.60 12.45
C MET A 1 5.38 -16.22 11.89
N LEU A 2 6.07 -15.75 10.84
CA LEU A 2 5.91 -14.40 10.25
C LEU A 2 4.80 -14.32 9.18
N LYS A 3 4.26 -15.47 8.75
CA LYS A 3 3.35 -15.59 7.59
C LYS A 3 2.03 -14.83 7.72
N ASP A 4 1.58 -14.55 8.95
CA ASP A 4 0.23 -14.03 9.22
C ASP A 4 0.21 -12.59 9.73
N ARG A 5 1.38 -11.93 9.79
CA ARG A 5 1.49 -10.57 10.35
C ARG A 5 2.27 -9.69 9.38
N PRO A 6 1.75 -8.50 9.04
CA PRO A 6 2.51 -7.56 8.24
C PRO A 6 3.74 -7.09 9.02
N VAL A 7 4.89 -7.12 8.38
CA VAL A 7 6.13 -6.57 8.89
C VAL A 7 6.39 -5.20 8.28
N THR A 8 6.89 -4.26 9.08
CA THR A 8 7.34 -2.97 8.55
C THR A 8 8.62 -3.17 7.77
N VAL A 9 8.67 -2.63 6.55
CA VAL A 9 9.81 -2.69 5.65
C VAL A 9 10.08 -1.30 5.08
N GLY A 10 11.23 -1.13 4.42
CA GLY A 10 11.43 0.02 3.53
C GLY A 10 10.61 -0.14 2.25
N ILE A 11 10.43 0.96 1.51
CA ILE A 11 9.86 0.89 0.15
C ILE A 11 10.76 -0.03 -0.68
N PRO A 12 10.27 -1.13 -1.28
CA PRO A 12 11.12 -2.04 -2.02
C PRO A 12 11.66 -1.38 -3.30
N GLU A 13 12.77 -1.90 -3.84
CA GLU A 13 13.34 -1.40 -5.10
C GLU A 13 12.37 -1.58 -6.27
N GLY A 14 11.59 -2.68 -6.26
CA GLY A 14 10.54 -2.95 -7.24
C GLY A 14 9.34 -1.99 -7.20
N ALA A 15 9.23 -1.11 -6.19
CA ALA A 15 8.17 -0.09 -6.12
C ALA A 15 8.50 1.14 -6.99
N ARG A 16 8.78 0.93 -8.27
CA ARG A 16 9.25 1.99 -9.18
C ARG A 16 8.21 3.08 -9.39
N LEU A 17 6.95 2.71 -9.60
CA LEU A 17 5.87 3.65 -9.89
C LEU A 17 5.64 4.62 -8.72
N ILE A 18 5.58 4.13 -7.47
CA ILE A 18 5.36 5.04 -6.33
C ILE A 18 6.58 5.93 -6.05
N ARG A 19 7.80 5.41 -6.28
CA ARG A 19 9.05 6.18 -6.14
C ARG A 19 9.13 7.32 -7.16
N GLU A 20 8.69 7.08 -8.38
CA GLU A 20 8.66 8.07 -9.45
C GLU A 20 7.48 9.05 -9.30
N ALA A 21 6.33 8.58 -8.79
CA ALA A 21 5.12 9.39 -8.65
C ALA A 21 5.22 10.48 -7.59
N VAL A 22 6.01 10.29 -6.53
CA VAL A 22 6.07 11.22 -5.40
C VAL A 22 7.49 11.67 -5.11
N ASP A 23 7.87 12.79 -5.72
CA ASP A 23 9.08 13.49 -5.32
C ASP A 23 8.92 14.07 -3.89
N ARG A 24 9.80 13.62 -2.99
CA ARG A 24 9.92 14.00 -1.56
C ARG A 24 8.58 13.97 -0.81
N PRO A 25 8.06 12.79 -0.43
CA PRO A 25 6.81 12.68 0.32
C PRO A 25 6.93 13.27 1.73
N ASP A 26 5.84 13.85 2.24
CA ASP A 26 5.72 14.28 3.65
C ASP A 26 5.62 13.08 4.61
N TYR A 27 5.23 11.93 4.07
CA TYR A 27 5.14 10.65 4.78
C TYR A 27 5.25 9.49 3.82
N GLN A 28 5.95 8.44 4.25
CA GLN A 28 5.99 7.16 3.58
C GLN A 28 5.98 6.03 4.61
N ASP A 29 5.35 4.92 4.25
CA ASP A 29 5.56 3.64 4.93
C ASP A 29 5.39 2.46 3.97
N ALA A 30 5.84 1.29 4.42
CA ALA A 30 5.62 0.04 3.72
C ALA A 30 5.46 -1.11 4.70
N TYR A 31 4.60 -2.04 4.32
CA TYR A 31 4.37 -3.27 5.06
C TYR A 31 4.34 -4.47 4.12
N ALA A 32 5.08 -5.52 4.46
CA ALA A 32 5.15 -6.74 3.68
C ALA A 32 4.48 -7.92 4.41
N MET A 33 3.88 -8.82 3.64
CA MET A 33 3.39 -10.13 4.10
C MET A 33 3.86 -11.21 3.15
N GLU A 34 4.24 -12.37 3.70
CA GLU A 34 4.62 -13.53 2.89
C GLU A 34 3.39 -14.09 2.16
N LEU A 35 3.53 -14.33 0.86
CA LEU A 35 2.50 -14.96 0.04
C LEU A 35 2.36 -16.43 0.41
N ARG A 36 1.12 -16.90 0.52
CA ARG A 36 0.83 -18.33 0.66
C ARG A 36 0.81 -19.01 -0.72
N PRO A 37 1.07 -20.33 -0.78
CA PRO A 37 0.84 -21.09 -2.01
C PRO A 37 -0.57 -20.84 -2.56
N GLY A 38 -0.69 -20.65 -3.88
CA GLY A 38 -1.95 -20.40 -4.57
C GLY A 38 -2.47 -18.96 -4.50
N MET A 39 -1.81 -18.05 -3.78
CA MET A 39 -2.21 -16.64 -3.79
C MET A 39 -1.93 -15.96 -5.14
N PRO A 40 -2.78 -14.99 -5.53
CA PRO A 40 -2.58 -14.21 -6.75
C PRO A 40 -1.23 -13.50 -6.76
N ARG A 41 -0.52 -13.63 -7.88
CA ARG A 41 0.73 -12.91 -8.15
C ARG A 41 0.54 -11.60 -8.89
N ASP A 42 -0.62 -11.44 -9.53
CA ASP A 42 -0.99 -10.17 -10.16
C ASP A 42 -1.30 -9.12 -9.07
N PRO A 43 -0.57 -7.99 -8.99
CA PRO A 43 -0.85 -6.92 -8.04
C PRO A 43 -2.27 -6.34 -8.17
N ALA A 44 -2.92 -6.41 -9.34
CA ALA A 44 -4.29 -5.93 -9.49
C ALA A 44 -5.32 -6.74 -8.70
N ALA A 45 -5.04 -8.02 -8.41
CA ALA A 45 -5.93 -8.82 -7.57
C ALA A 45 -5.97 -8.31 -6.11
N TRP A 46 -4.96 -7.53 -5.70
CA TRP A 46 -4.80 -7.03 -4.34
C TRP A 46 -5.34 -5.60 -4.13
N THR A 47 -5.64 -4.85 -5.19
CA THR A 47 -6.04 -3.42 -5.11
C THR A 47 -7.34 -3.21 -4.32
N GLY A 48 -8.19 -4.23 -4.26
CA GLY A 48 -9.38 -4.25 -3.38
C GLY A 48 -9.08 -4.08 -1.89
N ILE A 49 -7.81 -4.13 -1.47
CA ILE A 49 -7.36 -3.74 -0.13
C ILE A 49 -7.85 -2.35 0.27
N LEU A 50 -7.92 -1.40 -0.65
CA LEU A 50 -8.38 -0.02 -0.42
C LEU A 50 -9.88 0.18 -0.72
N ARG A 51 -10.66 -0.90 -0.91
CA ARG A 51 -12.11 -0.88 -1.14
C ARG A 51 -12.53 0.07 -2.27
N ASP A 52 -11.78 0.09 -3.37
CA ASP A 52 -12.02 0.91 -4.56
C ASP A 52 -12.01 2.44 -4.32
N ALA A 53 -11.60 2.89 -3.12
CA ALA A 53 -11.49 4.30 -2.80
C ALA A 53 -10.30 4.99 -3.51
N PHE A 54 -9.37 4.19 -4.05
CA PHE A 54 -8.20 4.66 -4.76
C PHE A 54 -8.20 4.02 -6.16
N PRO A 55 -8.49 4.78 -7.24
CA PRO A 55 -8.37 4.27 -8.59
C PRO A 55 -6.93 3.86 -8.90
N VAL A 56 -6.79 2.78 -9.68
CA VAL A 56 -5.50 2.35 -10.24
C VAL A 56 -5.11 3.33 -11.35
N VAL A 57 -3.93 3.93 -11.23
CA VAL A 57 -3.41 4.92 -12.18
C VAL A 57 -2.28 4.38 -13.04
N ALA A 58 -1.56 3.34 -12.58
CA ALA A 58 -0.51 2.68 -13.35
C ALA A 58 -0.29 1.25 -12.87
N ARG A 59 0.24 0.39 -13.76
CA ARG A 59 0.65 -1.00 -13.47
C ARG A 59 1.93 -1.31 -14.23
N GLN A 60 2.91 -1.91 -13.57
CA GLN A 60 4.19 -2.25 -14.19
C GLN A 60 4.96 -3.26 -13.32
N ASP A 61 5.59 -4.28 -13.94
CA ASP A 61 6.61 -5.14 -13.30
C ASP A 61 6.27 -5.69 -11.89
N GLY A 62 5.02 -6.14 -11.68
CA GLY A 62 4.57 -6.65 -10.37
C GLY A 62 4.08 -5.57 -9.40
N GLU A 63 3.98 -4.32 -9.86
CA GLU A 63 3.47 -3.18 -9.13
C GLU A 63 2.11 -2.70 -9.69
N ALA A 64 1.19 -2.33 -8.81
CA ALA A 64 -0.02 -1.57 -9.14
C ALA A 64 -0.09 -0.30 -8.29
N LEU A 65 0.04 0.85 -8.94
CA LEU A 65 -0.05 2.17 -8.32
C LEU A 65 -1.50 2.65 -8.33
N MET A 66 -1.95 3.12 -7.18
CA MET A 66 -3.24 3.75 -6.97
C MET A 66 -3.03 5.15 -6.39
N ASN A 67 -3.93 6.06 -6.72
CA ASN A 67 -3.85 7.44 -6.25
C ASN A 67 -5.24 7.96 -5.88
N VAL A 68 -5.29 8.82 -4.87
CA VAL A 68 -6.45 9.64 -4.57
C VAL A 68 -6.00 11.04 -4.15
N SER A 69 -6.75 12.04 -4.59
CA SER A 69 -6.55 13.44 -4.22
C SER A 69 -7.81 13.95 -3.52
N THR A 70 -7.68 14.46 -2.30
CA THR A 70 -8.82 15.05 -1.57
C THR A 70 -8.37 16.20 -0.69
N ALA A 71 -9.10 17.32 -0.75
CA ALA A 71 -8.97 18.47 0.16
C ALA A 71 -7.51 18.90 0.47
N GLY A 72 -6.65 18.95 -0.54
CA GLY A 72 -5.24 19.34 -0.42
C GLY A 72 -4.31 18.27 0.18
N LEU A 73 -4.72 17.01 0.11
CA LEU A 73 -3.93 15.83 0.44
C LEU A 73 -3.95 14.90 -0.76
N ASP A 74 -2.77 14.62 -1.30
CA ASP A 74 -2.56 13.63 -2.33
C ASP A 74 -1.96 12.38 -1.67
N ALA A 75 -2.60 11.23 -1.88
CA ALA A 75 -2.16 9.96 -1.35
C ALA A 75 -1.96 8.97 -2.49
N TRP A 76 -0.80 8.34 -2.49
CA TRP A 76 -0.44 7.26 -3.38
C TRP A 76 -0.29 5.99 -2.56
N ALA A 77 -0.78 4.90 -3.12
CA ALA A 77 -0.61 3.58 -2.55
C ALA A 77 -0.19 2.63 -3.66
N SER A 78 0.79 1.78 -3.37
CA SER A 78 1.28 0.83 -4.34
C SER A 78 1.27 -0.57 -3.75
N ILE A 79 0.74 -1.53 -4.52
CA ILE A 79 0.90 -2.95 -4.24
C ILE A 79 2.04 -3.46 -5.09
N VAL A 80 3.08 -3.96 -4.43
CA VAL A 80 4.21 -4.64 -5.06
C VAL A 80 4.13 -6.11 -4.71
N VAL A 81 4.12 -6.97 -5.71
CA VAL A 81 4.11 -8.42 -5.53
C VAL A 81 5.38 -8.99 -6.16
N ASP A 82 6.18 -9.65 -5.34
CA ASP A 82 7.36 -10.39 -5.78
C ASP A 82 7.17 -11.91 -5.61
N GLU A 83 8.26 -12.67 -5.75
CA GLU A 83 8.24 -14.14 -5.63
C GLU A 83 7.82 -14.64 -4.24
N ARG A 84 7.97 -13.85 -3.18
CA ARG A 84 7.75 -14.27 -1.79
C ARG A 84 6.79 -13.39 -1.03
N TYR A 85 6.67 -12.12 -1.37
CA TYR A 85 5.96 -11.13 -0.58
C TYR A 85 4.98 -10.31 -1.42
N VAL A 86 3.90 -9.91 -0.74
CA VAL A 86 3.09 -8.77 -1.15
C VAL A 86 3.39 -7.61 -0.20
N THR A 87 3.67 -6.45 -0.77
CA THR A 87 4.02 -5.23 -0.04
C THR A 87 3.04 -4.13 -0.38
N LEU A 88 2.41 -3.56 0.64
CA LEU A 88 1.65 -2.31 0.54
C LEU A 88 2.59 -1.16 0.88
N CYS A 89 2.82 -0.28 -0.08
CA CYS A 89 3.53 0.99 0.10
C CYS A 89 2.52 2.13 0.13
N SER A 90 2.68 3.11 1.01
CA SER A 90 1.88 4.34 1.01
C SER A 90 2.80 5.56 1.03
N SER A 91 2.42 6.59 0.29
CA SER A 91 3.12 7.88 0.25
C SER A 91 2.10 9.00 0.23
N VAL A 92 2.34 10.06 1.00
CA VAL A 92 1.42 11.19 1.12
C VAL A 92 2.17 12.49 0.91
N LYS A 93 1.53 13.40 0.17
CA LYS A 93 1.97 14.79 -0.01
C LYS A 93 0.83 15.72 0.40
N THR A 94 1.15 16.69 1.24
CA THR A 94 0.19 17.68 1.73
C THR A 94 0.47 19.03 1.09
N THR A 95 -0.55 19.62 0.48
CA THR A 95 -0.41 20.90 -0.26
C THR A 95 -0.87 22.10 0.57
N THR A 96 -1.49 21.88 1.74
CA THR A 96 -1.96 22.96 2.63
C THR A 96 -1.59 22.71 4.09
N ARG A 97 -1.52 23.77 4.89
CA ARG A 97 -1.26 23.64 6.34
C ARG A 97 -2.34 22.83 7.07
N ARG A 98 -3.60 22.95 6.63
CA ARG A 98 -4.73 22.20 7.21
C ARG A 98 -4.60 20.71 6.92
N SER A 99 -4.31 20.33 5.68
CA SER A 99 -4.11 18.92 5.32
C SER A 99 -2.89 18.32 6.03
N ARG A 100 -1.82 19.11 6.23
CA ARG A 100 -0.67 18.71 7.05
C ARG A 100 -1.03 18.44 8.51
N LEU A 101 -1.85 19.29 9.13
CA LEU A 101 -2.31 19.08 10.51
C LEU A 101 -3.21 17.84 10.61
N TYR A 102 -4.18 17.71 9.70
CA TYR A 102 -5.04 16.53 9.62
C TYR A 102 -4.21 15.24 9.46
N TRP A 103 -3.27 15.23 8.52
CA TRP A 103 -2.39 14.09 8.29
C TRP A 103 -1.53 13.76 9.52
N SER A 104 -1.10 14.77 10.29
CA SER A 104 -0.32 14.54 11.52
C SER A 104 -1.07 13.72 12.58
N ALA A 105 -2.40 13.76 12.58
CA ALA A 105 -3.24 12.90 13.39
C ALA A 105 -3.45 11.53 12.72
N VAL A 106 -3.80 11.51 11.43
CA VAL A 106 -4.07 10.28 10.67
C VAL A 106 -2.85 9.36 10.62
N LYS A 107 -1.64 9.88 10.45
CA LYS A 107 -0.40 9.09 10.39
C LYS A 107 -0.16 8.20 11.62
N ARG A 108 -0.79 8.51 12.76
CA ARG A 108 -0.68 7.67 13.98
C ARG A 108 -1.57 6.43 13.90
N VAL A 109 -2.70 6.55 13.20
CA VAL A 109 -3.69 5.48 13.04
C VAL A 109 -3.42 4.68 11.76
N HIS A 110 -2.85 5.32 10.74
CA HIS A 110 -2.59 4.72 9.43
C HIS A 110 -1.82 3.38 9.49
N PRO A 111 -0.73 3.23 10.28
CA PRO A 111 -0.05 1.94 10.40
C PRO A 111 -0.96 0.80 10.87
N PHE A 112 -1.88 1.08 11.80
CA PHE A 112 -2.82 0.08 12.28
C PHE A 112 -3.85 -0.27 11.20
N MET A 113 -4.38 0.73 10.49
CA MET A 113 -5.32 0.52 9.40
C MET A 113 -4.70 -0.28 8.26
N ALA A 114 -3.52 0.14 7.77
CA ALA A 114 -2.80 -0.51 6.68
C ALA A 114 -2.52 -1.98 6.98
N ARG A 115 -1.97 -2.27 8.16
CA ARG A 115 -1.72 -3.65 8.62
C ARG A 115 -3.01 -4.48 8.70
N THR A 116 -4.08 -3.90 9.24
CA THR A 116 -5.36 -4.60 9.35
C THR A 116 -5.96 -4.89 7.98
N MET A 117 -5.88 -3.94 7.04
CA MET A 117 -6.35 -4.11 5.67
C MET A 117 -5.55 -5.18 4.94
N MET A 118 -4.21 -5.20 5.09
CA MET A 118 -3.37 -6.27 4.55
C MET A 118 -3.78 -7.65 5.05
N VAL A 119 -3.93 -7.83 6.37
CA VAL A 119 -4.34 -9.13 6.94
C VAL A 119 -5.69 -9.57 6.40
N ARG A 120 -6.66 -8.65 6.28
CA ARG A 120 -8.00 -8.96 5.75
C ARG A 120 -7.92 -9.39 4.30
N THR A 121 -7.22 -8.65 3.45
CA THR A 121 -7.07 -8.99 2.02
C THR A 121 -6.29 -10.28 1.83
N HIS A 122 -5.20 -10.47 2.57
CA HIS A 122 -4.41 -11.70 2.55
C HIS A 122 -5.26 -12.92 2.92
N ARG A 123 -6.10 -12.83 3.96
CA ARG A 123 -7.04 -13.91 4.31
C ARG A 123 -8.11 -14.14 3.24
N ARG A 124 -8.64 -13.07 2.63
CA ARG A 124 -9.65 -13.17 1.56
C ARG A 124 -9.10 -13.83 0.29
N LEU A 125 -7.84 -13.56 -0.04
CA LEU A 125 -7.15 -14.09 -1.22
C LEU A 125 -6.41 -15.41 -0.94
N SER A 126 -6.38 -15.86 0.32
CA SER A 126 -5.90 -17.19 0.65
C SER A 126 -6.87 -18.20 0.06
N PRO A 127 -6.39 -19.20 -0.70
CA PRO A 127 -7.22 -20.35 -1.02
C PRO A 127 -7.73 -20.96 0.29
N SER A 128 -9.01 -21.36 0.33
CA SER A 128 -9.51 -22.20 1.42
C SER A 128 -8.66 -23.46 1.52
N PRO A 129 -8.39 -23.98 2.74
CA PRO A 129 -7.65 -25.22 2.93
C PRO A 129 -8.33 -26.41 2.26
#